data_AF-A0AB38UQ35-F1
#
_entry.id   AF-A0AB38UQ35-F1
#
_cell.length_a   1.000
_cell.length_b   1.000
_cell.length_c   1.000
_cell.angle_alpha   90.00
_cell.angle_beta   90.00
_cell.angle_gamma   90.00
#
_symmetry.space_group_name_H-M   'P 1'
#
loop_
_entity.id
_entity.type
_entity.pdbx_description
1 polymer ?
#
loop_
_entity_poly.entity_id
_entity_poly.type
_entity_poly.pdbx_seq_one_letter_code
_entity_poly.pdbx_strand_id
1 'polypeptide(L)'
;MGREPAPRRATAASPLACRADPIPTAGAARRLPCAAFDSASIPGLPAFAASKTARWADRLAPRDLWDLWALSRLGAIDATAAELFRRYGPTDKPPAPHLFNRAASDADWQSQRAGQTRLSISAVEALTAVREAWRQALLPTGTLINDE
;
A
#
# COMPACT_ATOMS: atom_id res chain seq x y z
N MET A 1 -23.04 -16.94 -65.59
CA MET A 1 -21.93 -15.98 -65.56
C MET A 1 -22.49 -14.60 -65.19
N GLY A 2 -22.02 -14.01 -64.09
CA GLY A 2 -22.06 -12.57 -63.81
C GLY A 2 -23.39 -11.94 -63.39
N ARG A 3 -23.54 -11.65 -62.09
CA ARG A 3 -23.30 -10.32 -61.50
C ARG A 3 -23.73 -10.30 -60.02
N GLU A 4 -22.78 -9.96 -59.18
CA GLU A 4 -22.95 -9.58 -57.77
C GLU A 4 -23.79 -8.28 -57.67
N PRO A 5 -24.55 -8.12 -56.58
CA PRO A 5 -24.42 -6.87 -55.82
C PRO A 5 -24.44 -7.08 -54.29
N ALA A 6 -23.52 -6.43 -53.59
CA ALA A 6 -23.55 -6.15 -52.15
C ALA A 6 -24.11 -4.74 -51.87
N PRO A 7 -24.27 -4.25 -50.62
CA PRO A 7 -24.55 -4.91 -49.33
C PRO A 7 -25.75 -4.24 -48.60
N ARG A 8 -26.26 -4.82 -47.49
CA ARG A 8 -26.89 -4.01 -46.41
C ARG A 8 -26.98 -4.76 -45.06
N ARG A 9 -26.14 -4.25 -44.15
CA ARG A 9 -26.28 -4.09 -42.69
C ARG A 9 -26.73 -5.27 -41.82
N ALA A 10 -25.81 -5.65 -40.94
CA ALA A 10 -26.05 -6.34 -39.68
C ALA A 10 -26.95 -5.52 -38.73
N THR A 11 -27.81 -6.21 -37.99
CA THR A 11 -28.30 -5.75 -36.68
C THR A 11 -28.35 -6.97 -35.76
N ALA A 12 -27.67 -6.82 -34.63
CA ALA A 12 -27.42 -7.84 -33.63
C ALA A 12 -28.69 -8.21 -32.85
N ALA A 13 -28.79 -9.49 -32.50
CA ALA A 13 -29.77 -10.03 -31.57
C ALA A 13 -29.54 -9.46 -30.16
N SER A 14 -30.59 -8.92 -29.54
CA SER A 14 -30.64 -8.64 -28.10
C SER A 14 -30.68 -9.95 -27.30
N PRO A 15 -29.86 -10.13 -26.27
CA PRO A 15 -30.10 -11.13 -25.24
C PRO A 15 -30.73 -10.50 -23.99
N LEU A 16 -31.83 -11.12 -23.57
CA LEU A 16 -32.32 -11.29 -22.19
C LEU A 16 -32.35 -10.06 -21.26
N ALA A 17 -33.54 -9.48 -21.12
CA ALA A 17 -33.88 -8.61 -20.01
C ALA A 17 -34.07 -9.43 -18.71
N CYS A 18 -33.22 -9.20 -17.70
CA CYS A 18 -33.53 -9.57 -16.32
C CYS A 18 -34.69 -8.69 -15.84
N ARG A 19 -35.86 -9.30 -15.58
CA ARG A 19 -36.97 -8.63 -14.89
C ARG A 19 -36.54 -8.31 -13.45
N ALA A 20 -36.52 -7.03 -13.09
CA ALA A 20 -36.41 -6.56 -11.72
C ALA A 20 -37.82 -6.42 -11.13
N ASP A 21 -38.06 -7.02 -9.97
CA ASP A 21 -39.21 -6.68 -9.14
C ASP A 21 -39.14 -5.22 -8.68
N PRO A 22 -40.28 -4.49 -8.59
CA PRO A 22 -40.27 -3.11 -8.13
C PRO A 22 -40.16 -3.03 -6.60
N ILE A 23 -39.17 -2.29 -6.11
CA ILE A 23 -39.11 -1.86 -4.70
C ILE A 23 -39.58 -0.40 -4.63
N PRO A 24 -40.55 -0.05 -3.75
CA PRO A 24 -41.09 1.31 -3.67
C PRO A 24 -40.11 2.35 -3.10
N THR A 25 -40.41 3.57 -3.53
CA THR A 25 -39.67 4.84 -3.52
C THR A 25 -39.40 5.45 -2.14
N ALA A 26 -38.16 5.88 -1.87
CA ALA A 26 -37.83 7.19 -1.28
C ALA A 26 -36.30 7.35 -1.10
N GLY A 27 -35.76 8.48 -1.59
CA GLY A 27 -34.37 8.90 -1.39
C GLY A 27 -33.53 8.75 -2.65
N ALA A 28 -33.25 9.86 -3.32
CA ALA A 28 -32.43 9.93 -4.53
C ALA A 28 -30.96 9.53 -4.27
N ALA A 29 -30.69 8.23 -4.14
CA ALA A 29 -29.35 7.69 -4.28
C ALA A 29 -29.04 7.57 -5.77
N ARG A 30 -28.15 8.43 -6.27
CA ARG A 30 -27.53 8.25 -7.58
C ARG A 30 -26.84 6.88 -7.57
N ARG A 31 -27.42 5.88 -8.25
CA ARG A 31 -26.78 4.58 -8.44
C ARG A 31 -25.53 4.82 -9.29
N LEU A 32 -24.37 4.79 -8.65
CA LEU A 32 -23.10 4.72 -9.35
C LEU A 32 -23.07 3.37 -10.10
N PRO A 33 -22.85 3.35 -11.43
CA PRO A 33 -22.63 2.10 -12.13
C PRO A 33 -21.35 1.43 -11.63
N CYS A 34 -21.35 0.10 -11.53
CA CYS A 34 -20.19 -0.71 -11.11
C CYS A 34 -18.99 -0.67 -12.10
N ALA A 35 -18.94 0.27 -13.04
CA ALA A 35 -17.86 0.44 -14.01
C ALA A 35 -17.28 1.86 -13.80
N ALA A 36 -15.99 2.09 -13.59
CA ALA A 36 -14.82 1.26 -13.71
C ALA A 36 -13.87 1.56 -12.55
N PHE A 37 -13.43 0.54 -11.81
CA PHE A 37 -12.16 0.64 -11.13
C PHE A 37 -11.10 0.58 -12.24
N ASP A 38 -10.68 1.74 -12.73
CA ASP A 38 -9.37 1.81 -13.39
C ASP A 38 -8.37 1.19 -12.42
N SER A 39 -7.56 0.25 -12.88
CA SER A 39 -6.57 -0.42 -12.05
C SER A 39 -5.52 0.61 -11.63
N ALA A 40 -5.81 1.32 -10.54
CA ALA A 40 -4.85 2.19 -9.89
C ALA A 40 -3.62 1.34 -9.61
N SER A 41 -2.49 1.67 -10.23
CA SER A 41 -1.23 0.98 -10.03
C SER A 41 -0.85 1.10 -8.56
N ILE A 42 -1.18 0.09 -7.77
CA ILE A 42 -0.87 0.09 -6.34
C ILE A 42 0.64 -0.01 -6.23
N PRO A 43 1.31 0.94 -5.56
CA PRO A 43 2.74 0.82 -5.28
C PRO A 43 2.98 -0.52 -4.58
N GLY A 44 3.97 -1.28 -5.06
CA GLY A 44 4.36 -2.53 -4.41
C GLY A 44 4.71 -2.31 -2.93
N LEU A 45 4.68 -3.39 -2.14
CA LEU A 45 4.99 -3.34 -0.70
C LEU A 45 6.27 -2.55 -0.37
N PRO A 46 7.39 -2.68 -1.11
CA PRO A 46 8.61 -1.88 -0.87
C PRO A 46 8.41 -0.38 -1.12
N ALA A 47 7.65 -0.01 -2.15
CA ALA A 47 7.34 1.39 -2.45
C ALA A 47 6.43 2.01 -1.39
N PHE A 48 5.51 1.22 -0.84
CA PHE A 48 4.66 1.65 0.27
C PHE A 48 5.48 1.83 1.56
N ALA A 49 6.40 0.91 1.86
CA ALA A 49 7.34 1.05 2.98
C ALA A 49 8.20 2.31 2.85
N ALA A 50 8.82 2.54 1.69
CA ALA A 50 9.58 3.77 1.44
C ALA A 50 8.73 5.04 1.65
N SER A 51 7.51 5.06 1.09
CA SER A 51 6.60 6.21 1.23
C SER A 51 6.17 6.46 2.68
N LYS A 52 5.96 5.39 3.47
CA LYS A 52 5.65 5.48 4.90
C LYS A 52 6.82 5.98 5.70
N THR A 53 8.04 5.53 5.38
CA THR A 53 9.26 6.03 6.02
C THR A 53 9.49 7.51 5.74
N ALA A 54 9.18 7.98 4.52
CA ALA A 54 9.31 9.40 4.17
C ALA A 54 8.35 10.26 4.99
N ARG A 55 7.09 9.82 5.16
CA ARG A 55 6.14 10.50 6.04
C ARG A 55 6.55 10.43 7.50
N TRP A 56 7.03 9.29 7.97
CA TRP A 56 7.55 9.17 9.33
C TRP A 56 8.68 10.18 9.60
N ALA A 57 9.62 10.34 8.67
CA ALA A 57 10.71 11.31 8.79
C ALA A 57 10.23 12.77 8.87
N ASP A 58 9.08 13.09 8.26
CA ASP A 58 8.48 14.42 8.27
C ASP A 58 7.73 14.73 9.58
N ARG A 59 6.87 13.81 10.05
CA ARG A 59 5.91 14.10 11.13
C ARG A 59 6.01 13.24 12.39
N LEU A 60 6.83 12.18 12.38
CA LEU A 60 7.01 11.23 13.48
C LEU A 60 5.67 10.71 14.09
N ALA A 61 4.66 10.47 13.24
CA ALA A 61 3.32 10.13 13.71
C ALA A 61 3.22 8.65 14.15
N PRO A 62 2.59 8.35 15.30
CA PRO A 62 2.45 6.98 15.83
C PRO A 62 1.80 5.99 14.84
N ARG A 63 0.89 6.48 13.99
CA ARG A 63 0.20 5.64 12.99
C ARG A 63 1.15 5.11 11.91
N ASP A 64 2.10 5.94 11.45
CA ASP A 64 3.07 5.48 10.45
C ASP A 64 4.05 4.48 11.05
N LEU A 65 4.39 4.62 12.33
CA LEU A 65 5.21 3.63 13.03
C LEU A 65 4.52 2.26 13.09
N TRP A 66 3.20 2.21 13.33
CA TRP A 66 2.46 0.95 13.25
C TRP A 66 2.46 0.37 11.82
N ASP A 67 2.22 1.21 10.81
CA ASP A 67 2.23 0.76 9.42
C ASP A 67 3.61 0.19 9.04
N LEU A 68 4.69 0.87 9.44
CA LEU A 68 6.06 0.41 9.22
C LEU A 68 6.36 -0.89 9.97
N TRP A 69 5.86 -1.06 11.19
CA TRP A 69 5.97 -2.33 11.93
C TRP A 69 5.22 -3.46 11.23
N ALA A 70 4.01 -3.21 10.73
CA ALA A 70 3.27 -4.21 9.99
C ALA A 70 3.99 -4.58 8.68
N LEU A 71 4.56 -3.59 7.99
CA LEU A 71 5.35 -3.80 6.77
C LEU A 71 6.66 -4.55 7.04
N SER A 72 7.30 -4.33 8.19
CA SER A 72 8.49 -5.10 8.58
C SER A 72 8.15 -6.58 8.78
N ARG A 73 6.99 -6.89 9.40
CA ARG A 73 6.49 -8.26 9.56
C ARG A 73 6.16 -8.93 8.23
N LEU A 74 5.77 -8.15 7.21
CA LEU A 74 5.50 -8.64 5.86
C LEU A 74 6.76 -8.75 4.99
N GLY A 75 7.95 -8.41 5.52
CA GLY A 75 9.19 -8.42 4.74
C GLY A 75 9.27 -7.30 3.69
N ALA A 76 8.44 -6.26 3.81
CA ALA A 76 8.39 -5.15 2.86
C ALA A 76 9.51 -4.11 3.07
N ILE A 77 10.27 -4.22 4.16
CA ILE A 77 11.46 -3.42 4.43
C ILE A 77 12.67 -4.22 3.96
N ASP A 78 13.06 -4.00 2.71
CA ASP A 78 14.15 -4.69 2.02
C ASP A 78 15.07 -3.70 1.29
N ALA A 79 16.09 -4.22 0.58
CA ALA A 79 17.02 -3.40 -0.19
C ALA A 79 16.30 -2.57 -1.28
N THR A 80 15.21 -3.08 -1.85
CA THR A 80 14.39 -2.37 -2.84
C THR A 80 13.70 -1.16 -2.19
N ALA A 81 13.13 -1.33 -0.99
CA ALA A 81 12.54 -0.24 -0.22
C ALA A 81 13.58 0.82 0.14
N ALA A 82 14.81 0.43 0.46
CA ALA A 82 15.91 1.34 0.72
C ALA A 82 16.30 2.15 -0.53
N GLU A 83 16.38 1.50 -1.70
CA GLU A 83 16.66 2.20 -2.97
C GLU A 83 15.54 3.18 -3.33
N LEU A 84 14.28 2.76 -3.19
CA LEU A 84 13.13 3.61 -3.46
C LEU A 84 13.08 4.79 -2.49
N PHE A 85 13.40 4.58 -1.22
CA PHE A 85 13.51 5.66 -0.25
C PHE A 85 14.64 6.62 -0.60
N ARG A 86 15.79 6.12 -1.09
CA ARG A 86 16.87 7.00 -1.57
C ARG A 86 16.41 7.85 -2.76
N ARG A 87 15.77 7.23 -3.75
CA ARG A 87 15.33 7.91 -4.99
C ARG A 87 14.23 8.94 -4.77
N TYR A 88 13.27 8.67 -3.88
CA TYR A 88 12.08 9.50 -3.68
C TYR A 88 12.02 10.19 -2.32
N GLY A 89 12.98 9.91 -1.44
CA GLY A 89 13.07 10.49 -0.11
C GLY A 89 13.64 11.91 -0.14
N PRO A 90 13.41 12.69 0.92
CA PRO A 90 13.79 14.10 0.97
C PRO A 90 15.30 14.34 1.04
N THR A 91 16.09 13.33 1.40
CA THR A 91 17.52 13.48 1.72
C THR A 91 18.47 12.79 0.73
N ASP A 92 17.94 12.14 -0.31
CA ASP A 92 18.68 11.28 -1.27
C ASP A 92 19.63 10.29 -0.57
N LYS A 93 19.24 9.87 0.64
CA LYS A 93 20.03 9.02 1.53
C LYS A 93 19.15 7.89 2.06
N PRO A 94 19.73 6.73 2.38
CA PRO A 94 19.00 5.69 3.09
C PRO A 94 18.47 6.22 4.44
N PRO A 95 17.38 5.64 4.97
CA PRO A 95 16.81 6.09 6.22
C PRO A 95 17.84 5.91 7.34
N ALA A 96 18.23 7.03 7.94
CA ALA A 96 19.28 7.03 8.93
C ALA A 96 18.78 6.44 10.26
N PRO A 97 19.62 5.69 11.00
CA PRO A 97 19.20 5.03 12.25
C PRO A 97 18.60 6.00 13.29
N HIS A 98 19.02 7.26 13.29
CA HIS A 98 18.53 8.27 14.21
C HIS A 98 17.05 8.64 14.02
N LEU A 99 16.46 8.37 12.83
CA LEU A 99 15.03 8.54 12.57
C LEU A 99 14.17 7.61 13.44
N PHE A 100 14.77 6.54 13.96
CA PHE A 100 14.11 5.56 14.81
C PHE A 100 14.71 5.55 16.24
N ASN A 101 15.18 6.71 16.74
CA ASN A 101 15.66 6.82 18.12
C ASN A 101 14.59 7.31 19.10
N ARG A 102 13.53 7.95 18.61
CA ARG A 102 12.47 8.51 19.46
C ARG A 102 11.14 7.82 19.16
N ALA A 103 10.66 7.05 20.13
CA ALA A 103 9.30 6.53 20.08
C ALA A 103 8.31 7.63 20.49
N ALA A 104 7.08 7.53 19.96
CA ALA A 104 5.95 8.21 20.58
C ALA A 104 5.72 7.65 22.00
N SER A 105 5.12 8.46 22.88
CA SER A 105 4.73 7.96 24.19
C SER A 105 3.69 6.85 24.05
N ASP A 106 3.66 5.89 24.97
CA ASP A 106 2.64 4.83 24.93
C ASP A 106 1.22 5.40 25.04
N ALA A 107 1.04 6.57 25.70
CA ALA A 107 -0.23 7.27 25.75
C ALA A 107 -0.68 7.77 24.36
N ASP A 108 0.23 8.37 23.57
CA ASP A 108 -0.06 8.81 22.20
C ASP A 108 -0.29 7.63 21.26
N TRP A 109 0.49 6.56 21.45
CA TRP A 109 0.36 5.29 20.72
C TRP A 109 -1.02 4.67 20.93
N GLN A 110 -1.47 4.55 22.18
CA GLN A 110 -2.78 4.02 22.52
C GLN A 110 -3.90 4.95 22.03
N SER A 111 -3.79 6.26 22.26
CA SER A 111 -4.81 7.25 21.87
C SER A 111 -5.11 7.22 20.37
N GLN A 112 -4.07 7.16 19.53
CA GLN A 112 -4.21 7.14 18.06
C GLN A 112 -4.70 5.79 17.50
N ARG A 113 -4.74 4.73 18.33
CA ARG A 113 -5.03 3.34 17.91
C ARG A 113 -6.22 2.71 18.63
N ALA A 114 -6.71 3.30 19.72
CA ALA A 114 -7.76 2.77 20.59
C ALA A 114 -9.07 2.40 19.86
N GLY A 115 -9.32 2.95 18.67
CA GLY A 115 -10.49 2.62 17.84
C GLY A 115 -10.25 1.76 16.60
N GLN A 116 -9.01 1.36 16.29
CA GLN A 116 -8.68 0.75 14.98
C GLN A 116 -8.12 -0.66 15.06
N THR A 117 -7.37 -0.99 16.11
CA THR A 117 -6.66 -2.28 16.18
C THR A 117 -6.43 -2.68 17.62
N ARG A 118 -6.54 -3.98 17.92
CA ARG A 118 -6.07 -4.52 19.20
C ARG A 118 -4.54 -4.45 19.21
N LEU A 119 -4.00 -3.53 19.99
CA LEU A 119 -2.55 -3.38 20.16
C LEU A 119 -2.04 -4.48 21.09
N SER A 120 -1.22 -5.39 20.55
CA SER A 120 -0.48 -6.41 21.33
C SER A 120 0.98 -6.04 21.57
N ILE A 121 1.43 -4.87 21.08
CA ILE A 121 2.81 -4.39 21.17
C ILE A 121 2.86 -2.93 21.60
N SER A 122 3.92 -2.55 22.32
CA SER A 122 4.23 -1.17 22.70
C SER A 122 4.84 -0.37 21.54
N ALA A 123 4.86 0.96 21.66
CA ALA A 123 5.49 1.83 20.66
C ALA A 123 7.00 1.57 20.53
N VAL A 124 7.65 1.28 21.66
CA VAL A 124 9.09 1.00 21.73
C VAL A 124 9.44 -0.32 21.04
N GLU A 125 8.63 -1.37 21.25
CA GLU A 125 8.82 -2.65 20.57
C GLU A 125 8.65 -2.52 19.05
N ALA A 126 7.62 -1.78 18.61
CA ALA A 126 7.41 -1.48 17.19
C ALA A 126 8.64 -0.78 16.58
N LEU A 127 9.12 0.28 17.25
CA LEU A 127 10.26 1.06 16.80
C LEU A 127 11.55 0.24 16.75
N THR A 128 11.78 -0.61 17.75
CA THR A 128 12.93 -1.52 17.78
C THR A 128 12.90 -2.49 16.60
N ALA A 129 11.74 -3.09 16.30
CA ALA A 129 11.59 -4.01 15.18
C ALA A 129 11.77 -3.32 13.82
N VAL A 130 11.23 -2.11 13.65
CA VAL A 130 11.41 -1.32 12.41
C VAL A 130 12.87 -0.92 12.21
N ARG A 131 13.54 -0.47 13.27
CA ARG A 131 14.96 -0.13 13.23
C ARG A 131 15.82 -1.32 12.82
N GLU A 132 15.54 -2.50 13.37
CA GLU A 132 16.26 -3.72 13.02
C GLU A 132 16.01 -4.13 11.56
N ALA A 133 14.77 -4.06 11.09
CA ALA A 133 14.44 -4.36 9.70
C ALA A 133 15.18 -3.43 8.73
N TRP A 134 15.23 -2.12 9.01
CA TRP A 134 16.02 -1.17 8.21
C TRP A 134 17.52 -1.44 8.29
N ARG A 135 18.04 -1.83 9.46
CA ARG A 135 19.44 -2.22 9.59
C ARG A 135 19.76 -3.37 8.65
N GLN A 136 18.93 -4.42 8.65
CA GLN A 136 19.10 -5.59 7.78
C GLN A 136 18.98 -5.24 6.30
N ALA A 137 17.98 -4.43 5.92
CA ALA A 137 17.78 -3.98 4.54
C ALA A 137 18.96 -3.16 3.98
N LEU A 138 19.72 -2.51 4.86
CA LEU A 138 20.89 -1.70 4.52
C LEU A 138 22.21 -2.47 4.61
N LEU A 139 22.21 -3.68 5.17
CA LEU A 139 23.40 -4.53 5.09
C LEU A 139 23.59 -4.97 3.63
N PRO A 140 24.79 -4.79 3.05
CA PRO A 140 25.06 -5.33 1.74
C PRO A 140 24.84 -6.85 1.79
N THR A 141 23.94 -7.36 0.95
CA THR A 141 23.75 -8.80 0.76
C THR A 141 25.00 -9.36 0.08
N GLY A 142 26.02 -9.67 0.87
CA GLY A 142 27.36 -9.91 0.35
C GLY A 142 28.28 -10.59 1.34
N THR A 143 27.82 -11.66 1.99
CA THR A 143 28.70 -12.70 2.56
C THR A 143 27.96 -14.04 2.58
N LEU A 144 27.53 -14.52 1.42
CA LEU A 144 27.57 -15.96 1.18
C LEU A 144 28.90 -16.21 0.49
N ILE A 145 29.88 -16.52 1.33
CA ILE A 145 31.14 -17.13 0.96
C ILE A 145 30.76 -18.40 0.20
N ASN A 146 30.91 -18.36 -1.13
CA ASN A 146 31.09 -19.58 -1.89
C ASN A 146 32.50 -20.07 -1.52
N ASP A 147 32.56 -20.98 -0.55
CA ASP A 147 33.73 -21.84 -0.36
C ASP A 147 33.54 -22.99 -1.36
N GLU A 148 34.41 -23.00 -2.37
CA GLU A 148 34.59 -24.05 -3.37
C GLU A 148 35.08 -25.36 -2.73
#